data_AF-A0A2V9VNF2-F1
#
_entry.id   AF-A0A2V9VNF2-F1
#
_cell.length_a   1.000
_cell.length_b   1.000
_cell.length_c   1.000
_cell.angle_alpha   90.00
_cell.angle_beta   90.00
_cell.angle_gamma   90.00
#
_symmetry.space_group_name_H-M   'P 1'
#
loop_
_entity.id
_entity.type
_entity.pdbx_description
1 polymer ?
#
loop_
_entity_poly.entity_id
_entity_poly.type
_entity_poly.pdbx_seq_one_letter_code
_entity_poly.pdbx_strand_id
1 'polypeptide(L)'
;MILTPPSRTRLLRSMAGISVFFFLLTLAAFSQASGASASGTSSSSTEPQKGQEAKEQPKKQEAEKSRGFGEQLAEETREAAGESDDTSQFKQSASVVWLSKLTGGNLQHAYWLAVLLNFAVIAGVMFWAGRKYLPGMYRNRTASIQKAMEEARKASEDANRRLSEIESRLSRLDGEIAAMTANAEKDVAAEEARIKAAAEADAHKIVESAEQEIAAAAKAARRDLTNYAADLAISLAKKQIHVDAGTDSSLVRSFADRLDSEDGGKN
;
A
#
# COMPACT_ATOMS: atom_id res chain seq x y z
N MET A 1 -20.94 82.79 -28.94
CA MET A 1 -22.09 81.91 -29.26
C MET A 1 -21.50 80.50 -29.34
N ILE A 2 -21.69 79.52 -28.45
CA ILE A 2 -22.57 79.28 -27.30
C ILE A 2 -21.82 78.32 -26.36
N LEU A 3 -21.93 78.57 -25.06
CA LEU A 3 -21.50 77.71 -23.96
C LEU A 3 -22.65 76.74 -23.66
N THR A 4 -22.42 75.42 -23.61
CA THR A 4 -23.39 74.47 -23.02
C THR A 4 -22.70 73.33 -22.26
N PRO A 5 -23.18 72.97 -21.04
CA PRO A 5 -22.55 72.03 -20.12
C PRO A 5 -22.93 70.55 -20.38
N PRO A 6 -22.14 69.57 -19.88
CA PRO A 6 -22.52 68.16 -19.91
C PRO A 6 -23.55 67.81 -18.83
N SER A 7 -24.57 67.07 -19.25
CA SER A 7 -25.73 66.64 -18.49
C SER A 7 -25.43 65.50 -17.50
N ARG A 8 -26.03 65.64 -16.32
CA ARG A 8 -26.11 64.64 -15.24
C ARG A 8 -26.94 63.43 -15.70
N THR A 9 -26.32 62.38 -16.22
CA THR A 9 -26.99 61.09 -16.48
C THR A 9 -26.08 59.89 -16.18
N ARG A 10 -25.46 59.88 -15.00
CA ARG A 10 -24.80 58.68 -14.43
C ARG A 10 -25.40 58.30 -13.08
N LEU A 11 -26.72 58.11 -13.00
CA LEU A 11 -27.34 57.56 -11.79
C LEU A 11 -28.45 56.52 -12.06
N LEU A 12 -28.96 56.37 -13.28
CA LEU A 12 -30.07 55.42 -13.54
C LEU A 12 -29.65 54.01 -14.00
N ARG A 13 -28.36 53.74 -14.22
CA ARG A 13 -27.90 52.38 -14.58
C ARG A 13 -27.64 51.46 -13.37
N SER A 14 -27.63 51.99 -12.14
CA SER A 14 -27.29 51.21 -10.94
C SER A 14 -28.51 50.57 -10.23
N MET A 15 -29.74 50.88 -10.64
CA MET A 15 -30.96 50.39 -9.97
C MET A 15 -31.60 49.17 -10.65
N ALA A 16 -31.19 48.81 -11.87
CA ALA A 16 -31.69 47.63 -12.57
C ALA A 16 -30.90 46.34 -12.25
N GLY A 17 -29.65 46.46 -11.77
CA GLY A 17 -28.82 45.30 -11.41
C GLY A 17 -29.10 44.71 -10.02
N ILE A 18 -29.62 45.52 -9.08
CA ILE A 18 -29.78 45.13 -7.68
C ILE A 18 -31.01 44.23 -7.47
N SER A 19 -32.05 44.37 -8.31
CA SER A 19 -33.28 43.54 -8.21
C SER A 19 -33.11 42.12 -8.78
N VAL A 20 -32.26 41.92 -9.79
CA VAL A 20 -31.95 40.58 -10.34
C VAL A 20 -30.99 39.80 -9.44
N PHE A 21 -30.09 40.49 -8.74
CA PHE A 21 -29.19 39.87 -7.76
C PHE A 21 -29.93 39.41 -6.49
N PHE A 22 -30.95 40.15 -6.06
CA PHE A 22 -31.78 39.78 -4.90
C PHE A 22 -32.66 38.55 -5.15
N PHE A 23 -33.11 38.32 -6.37
CA PHE A 23 -33.92 37.15 -6.74
C PHE A 23 -33.07 35.88 -6.97
N LEU A 24 -31.78 36.02 -7.27
CA LEU A 24 -30.83 34.90 -7.38
C LEU A 24 -30.20 34.50 -6.02
N LEU A 25 -30.25 35.38 -5.01
CA LEU A 25 -29.72 35.10 -3.67
C LEU A 25 -30.71 34.32 -2.78
N THR A 26 -32.02 34.45 -3.01
CA THR A 26 -33.05 33.75 -2.21
C THR A 26 -33.21 32.28 -2.60
N LEU A 27 -32.78 31.88 -3.80
CA LEU A 27 -32.81 30.48 -4.24
C LEU A 27 -31.61 29.65 -3.77
N ALA A 28 -30.54 30.30 -3.27
CA ALA A 28 -29.35 29.62 -2.76
C ALA A 28 -29.43 29.29 -1.25
N ALA A 29 -30.37 29.86 -0.50
CA ALA A 29 -30.48 29.68 0.95
C ALA A 29 -31.38 28.50 1.38
N PHE A 30 -32.14 27.88 0.47
CA PHE A 30 -33.04 26.77 0.80
C PHE A 30 -32.42 25.37 0.61
N SER A 31 -31.17 25.27 0.14
CA SER A 31 -30.53 23.97 -0.15
C SER A 31 -29.46 23.52 0.87
N GLN A 32 -29.31 24.22 2.00
CA GLN A 32 -28.42 23.80 3.10
C GLN A 32 -29.17 23.74 4.43
N ALA A 33 -30.11 22.81 4.57
CA ALA A 33 -30.62 22.40 5.86
C ALA A 33 -31.23 20.99 5.79
N SER A 34 -30.49 20.02 5.27
CA SER A 34 -30.73 18.57 5.48
C SER A 34 -29.66 17.77 4.75
N GLY A 35 -28.78 17.09 5.49
CA GLY A 35 -27.98 16.01 4.90
C GLY A 35 -26.57 15.86 5.43
N ALA A 36 -26.43 14.97 6.42
CA ALA A 36 -25.33 14.02 6.58
C ALA A 36 -23.98 14.50 7.13
N SER A 37 -23.88 14.34 8.45
CA SER A 37 -22.79 13.73 9.19
C SER A 37 -21.82 12.85 8.39
N ALA A 38 -20.54 13.11 8.64
CA ALA A 38 -19.45 12.16 8.91
C ALA A 38 -19.61 10.69 8.50
N SER A 39 -18.66 10.21 7.71
CA SER A 39 -18.00 8.93 7.97
C SER A 39 -16.53 9.02 7.57
N GLY A 40 -15.71 9.33 8.57
CA GLY A 40 -14.32 8.88 8.59
C GLY A 40 -14.30 7.38 8.85
N THR A 41 -13.42 6.72 8.12
CA THR A 41 -13.02 5.32 8.26
C THR A 41 -12.83 4.93 9.72
N SER A 42 -13.58 3.93 10.17
CA SER A 42 -13.19 3.09 11.31
C SER A 42 -13.32 1.62 10.92
N SER A 43 -12.25 0.88 11.16
CA SER A 43 -12.27 -0.57 11.23
C SER A 43 -11.33 -1.00 12.36
N SER A 44 -11.94 -1.33 13.49
CA SER A 44 -11.42 -2.29 14.46
C SER A 44 -12.61 -3.10 14.99
N SER A 45 -12.73 -4.32 14.45
CA SER A 45 -13.01 -5.60 15.13
C SER A 45 -14.06 -5.67 16.27
N THR A 46 -15.10 -6.50 16.07
CA THR A 46 -15.27 -7.85 16.68
C THR A 46 -16.75 -8.24 16.82
N GLU A 47 -17.11 -9.33 16.12
CA GLU A 47 -18.03 -10.47 16.38
C GLU A 47 -19.18 -10.48 17.43
N PRO A 48 -20.16 -11.41 17.31
CA PRO A 48 -21.60 -11.10 17.33
C PRO A 48 -22.42 -11.80 18.42
N GLN A 49 -23.67 -11.38 18.67
CA GLN A 49 -24.76 -12.28 19.09
C GLN A 49 -26.18 -11.69 18.95
N LYS A 50 -27.16 -12.61 18.97
CA LYS A 50 -28.45 -12.62 18.27
C LYS A 50 -29.62 -12.83 19.25
N GLY A 51 -30.74 -12.12 19.04
CA GLY A 51 -32.13 -12.40 19.50
C GLY A 51 -32.44 -12.09 20.99
N GLN A 52 -33.65 -11.78 21.44
CA GLN A 52 -34.97 -11.48 20.86
C GLN A 52 -35.87 -10.97 22.03
N GLU A 53 -37.01 -10.33 21.70
CA GLU A 53 -38.24 -10.16 22.52
C GLU A 53 -38.43 -8.98 23.51
N ALA A 54 -39.73 -8.70 23.71
CA ALA A 54 -40.37 -7.43 24.04
C ALA A 54 -40.89 -7.34 25.49
N LYS A 55 -41.10 -6.11 26.03
CA LYS A 55 -42.29 -5.65 26.79
C LYS A 55 -42.15 -4.22 27.37
N GLU A 56 -43.08 -3.35 26.95
CA GLU A 56 -44.07 -2.60 27.75
C GLU A 56 -43.70 -1.56 28.87
N GLN A 57 -43.99 -0.26 28.56
CA GLN A 57 -44.56 0.87 29.35
C GLN A 57 -43.78 1.51 30.55
N PRO A 58 -44.08 2.77 31.01
CA PRO A 58 -45.03 3.81 30.55
C PRO A 58 -44.51 5.28 30.49
N LYS A 59 -45.36 6.15 29.90
CA LYS A 59 -45.35 7.62 29.89
C LYS A 59 -45.37 8.28 31.29
N LYS A 60 -44.69 9.42 31.43
CA LYS A 60 -45.23 10.69 31.98
C LYS A 60 -44.21 11.82 31.82
N GLN A 61 -44.71 13.01 31.49
CA GLN A 61 -44.03 14.32 31.37
C GLN A 61 -43.77 14.76 29.93
N GLU A 62 -44.83 15.20 29.25
CA GLU A 62 -44.82 16.25 28.22
C GLU A 62 -46.28 16.46 27.77
N ALA A 63 -47.13 16.91 28.69
CA ALA A 63 -48.55 17.15 28.44
C ALA A 63 -49.02 18.56 28.82
N GLU A 64 -48.10 19.50 29.06
CA GLU A 64 -48.47 20.86 29.49
C GLU A 64 -47.99 22.00 28.58
N LYS A 65 -47.18 21.76 27.55
CA LYS A 65 -46.70 22.85 26.66
C LYS A 65 -47.38 22.94 25.30
N SER A 66 -48.22 21.96 24.92
CA SER A 66 -48.88 21.92 23.60
C SER A 66 -50.33 22.40 23.58
N ARG A 67 -50.94 22.69 24.74
CA ARG A 67 -52.34 23.18 24.80
C ARG A 67 -52.51 24.64 24.39
N GLY A 68 -51.51 25.51 24.63
CA GLY A 68 -51.63 26.94 24.28
C GLY A 68 -51.48 27.26 22.79
N PHE A 69 -50.66 26.52 22.06
CA PHE A 69 -50.39 26.79 20.64
C PHE A 69 -51.51 26.32 19.72
N GLY A 70 -52.18 25.20 20.06
CA GLY A 70 -53.29 24.65 19.28
C GLY A 70 -54.58 25.47 19.36
N GLU A 71 -54.86 26.09 20.51
CA GLU A 71 -56.00 27.01 20.67
C GLU A 71 -55.78 28.31 19.88
N GLN A 72 -54.55 28.83 19.85
CA GLN A 72 -54.19 30.02 19.06
C GLN A 72 -54.29 29.76 17.54
N LEU A 73 -53.91 28.58 17.05
CA LEU A 73 -54.08 28.24 15.64
C LEU A 73 -55.55 28.04 15.25
N ALA A 74 -56.38 27.51 16.14
CA ALA A 74 -57.80 27.33 15.89
C ALA A 74 -58.56 28.68 15.90
N GLU A 75 -58.11 29.64 16.71
CA GLU A 75 -58.64 31.01 16.74
C GLU A 75 -58.17 31.82 15.51
N GLU A 76 -56.88 31.75 15.12
CA GLU A 76 -56.37 32.39 13.89
C GLU A 76 -56.99 31.81 12.60
N THR A 77 -57.29 30.51 12.56
CA THR A 77 -57.93 29.90 11.38
C THR A 77 -59.42 30.27 11.27
N ARG A 78 -60.07 30.58 12.40
CA ARG A 78 -61.46 31.05 12.42
C ARG A 78 -61.57 32.55 12.12
N GLU A 79 -60.54 33.32 12.46
CA GLU A 79 -60.39 34.72 12.06
C GLU A 79 -60.02 34.86 10.57
N ALA A 80 -59.24 33.94 10.00
CA ALA A 80 -58.91 33.88 8.58
C ALA A 80 -60.06 33.38 7.67
N ALA A 81 -61.13 32.85 8.24
CA ALA A 81 -62.31 32.35 7.51
C ALA A 81 -63.52 33.30 7.56
N GLY A 82 -63.41 34.43 8.28
CA GLY A 82 -64.41 35.49 8.34
C GLY A 82 -64.02 36.68 7.46
N GLU A 83 -64.73 36.85 6.34
CA GLU A 83 -64.86 38.09 5.55
C GLU A 83 -63.73 39.14 5.67
N SER A 84 -62.60 38.90 5.01
CA SER A 84 -61.66 39.96 4.63
C SER A 84 -61.52 40.02 3.11
N ASP A 85 -62.38 40.85 2.53
CA ASP A 85 -62.25 41.45 1.20
C ASP A 85 -60.99 42.35 1.13
N ASP A 86 -59.80 41.80 1.41
CA ASP A 86 -58.52 42.53 1.36
C ASP A 86 -57.97 42.67 -0.07
N THR A 87 -58.78 42.29 -1.06
CA THR A 87 -58.48 42.50 -2.50
C THR A 87 -59.15 43.76 -3.06
N SER A 88 -60.01 44.45 -2.30
CA SER A 88 -60.69 45.68 -2.74
C SER A 88 -59.85 46.94 -2.57
N GLN A 89 -58.89 46.96 -1.62
CA GLN A 89 -58.05 48.12 -1.37
C GLN A 89 -57.00 48.37 -2.48
N PHE A 90 -56.52 47.30 -3.13
CA PHE A 90 -55.60 47.43 -4.28
C PHE A 90 -56.28 47.89 -5.58
N LYS A 91 -57.62 47.77 -5.67
CA LYS A 91 -58.40 48.21 -6.84
C LYS A 91 -58.71 49.71 -6.84
N GLN A 92 -58.45 50.41 -5.73
CA GLN A 92 -58.72 51.85 -5.58
C GLN A 92 -57.47 52.70 -5.40
N SER A 93 -56.27 52.19 -5.73
CA SER A 93 -55.06 53.02 -5.71
C SER A 93 -55.16 54.13 -6.77
N ALA A 94 -54.67 55.35 -6.45
CA ALA A 94 -54.76 56.53 -7.30
C ALA A 94 -54.16 56.30 -8.71
N SER A 95 -53.18 55.41 -8.84
CA SER A 95 -52.58 54.96 -10.09
C SER A 95 -53.50 54.06 -10.93
N VAL A 96 -54.38 53.25 -10.30
CA VAL A 96 -55.38 52.41 -10.97
C VAL A 96 -56.62 53.22 -11.36
N VAL A 97 -57.01 54.20 -10.56
CA VAL A 97 -58.14 55.12 -10.85
C VAL A 97 -57.77 56.16 -11.92
N TRP A 98 -56.50 56.60 -11.96
CA TRP A 98 -56.00 57.48 -13.03
C TRP A 98 -55.95 56.75 -14.38
N LEU A 99 -55.59 55.47 -14.38
CA LEU A 99 -55.57 54.64 -15.59
C LEU A 99 -57.00 54.34 -16.11
N SER A 100 -57.99 54.20 -15.22
CA SER A 100 -59.38 53.95 -15.64
C SER A 100 -60.06 55.18 -16.25
N LYS A 101 -59.69 56.40 -15.83
CA LYS A 101 -60.24 57.67 -16.34
C LYS A 101 -59.65 58.12 -17.67
N LEU A 102 -58.41 57.73 -18.00
CA LEU A 102 -57.79 58.09 -19.28
C LEU A 102 -58.23 57.18 -20.43
N THR A 103 -58.66 55.95 -20.13
CA THR A 103 -59.05 54.95 -21.12
C THR A 103 -60.58 54.87 -21.24
N GLY A 104 -61.19 55.87 -21.87
CA GLY A 104 -62.57 55.80 -22.36
C GLY A 104 -62.72 54.83 -23.54
N GLY A 105 -62.38 53.55 -23.34
CA GLY A 105 -62.39 52.47 -24.35
C GLY A 105 -61.71 51.19 -23.82
N ASN A 106 -62.46 50.08 -23.80
CA ASN A 106 -62.10 48.69 -23.46
C ASN A 106 -60.83 48.45 -22.59
N LEU A 107 -60.92 48.73 -21.28
CA LEU A 107 -59.87 48.54 -20.27
C LEU A 107 -59.37 47.08 -20.15
N GLN A 108 -60.22 46.10 -20.45
CA GLN A 108 -59.88 44.69 -20.30
C GLN A 108 -58.79 44.27 -21.29
N HIS A 109 -58.85 44.73 -22.53
CA HIS A 109 -57.81 44.41 -23.52
C HIS A 109 -56.48 45.12 -23.24
N ALA A 110 -56.51 46.36 -22.74
CA ALA A 110 -55.28 47.08 -22.39
C ALA A 110 -54.51 46.39 -21.24
N TYR A 111 -55.22 45.90 -20.22
CA TYR A 111 -54.61 45.12 -19.13
C TYR A 111 -54.01 43.80 -19.63
N TRP A 112 -54.76 43.01 -20.41
CA TRP A 112 -54.26 41.75 -20.98
C TRP A 112 -53.07 41.97 -21.92
N LEU A 113 -53.06 43.07 -22.69
CA LEU A 113 -51.96 43.43 -23.58
C LEU A 113 -50.71 43.84 -22.79
N ALA A 114 -50.86 44.54 -21.67
CA ALA A 114 -49.76 44.87 -20.77
C ALA A 114 -49.17 43.61 -20.08
N VAL A 115 -50.01 42.68 -19.63
CA VAL A 115 -49.58 41.39 -19.06
C VAL A 115 -48.85 40.55 -20.12
N LEU A 116 -49.40 40.46 -21.33
CA LEU A 116 -48.78 39.72 -22.43
C LEU A 116 -47.45 40.35 -22.84
N LEU A 117 -47.36 41.68 -22.89
CA LEU A 117 -46.12 42.40 -23.17
C LEU A 117 -45.07 42.15 -22.06
N ASN A 118 -45.46 42.21 -20.79
CA ASN A 118 -44.57 41.91 -19.67
C ASN A 118 -44.06 40.46 -19.73
N PHE A 119 -44.95 39.50 -19.97
CA PHE A 119 -44.59 38.10 -20.18
C PHE A 119 -43.65 37.92 -21.37
N ALA A 120 -43.91 38.59 -22.50
CA ALA A 120 -43.04 38.53 -23.68
C ALA A 120 -41.64 39.10 -23.40
N VAL A 121 -41.53 40.18 -22.62
CA VAL A 121 -40.23 40.73 -22.18
C VAL A 121 -39.50 39.72 -21.30
N ILE A 122 -40.15 39.14 -20.29
CA ILE A 122 -39.53 38.14 -19.40
C ILE A 122 -39.14 36.87 -20.17
N ALA A 123 -40.04 36.35 -21.01
CA ALA A 123 -39.79 35.18 -21.85
C ALA A 123 -38.66 35.44 -22.85
N GLY A 124 -38.58 36.65 -23.42
CA GLY A 124 -37.49 37.06 -24.30
C GLY A 124 -36.14 37.08 -23.59
N VAL A 125 -36.08 37.63 -22.36
CA VAL A 125 -34.87 37.62 -21.53
C VAL A 125 -34.48 36.19 -21.12
N MET A 126 -35.45 35.37 -20.72
CA MET A 126 -35.22 33.95 -20.37
C MET A 126 -34.74 33.14 -21.58
N PHE A 127 -35.31 33.37 -22.76
CA PHE A 127 -34.88 32.72 -24.00
C PHE A 127 -33.46 33.16 -24.38
N TRP A 128 -33.15 34.45 -24.29
CA TRP A 128 -31.81 34.96 -24.57
C TRP A 128 -30.76 34.40 -23.60
N ALA A 129 -31.07 34.40 -22.30
CA ALA A 129 -30.21 33.80 -21.28
C ALA A 129 -30.05 32.29 -21.51
N GLY A 130 -31.15 31.58 -21.74
CA GLY A 130 -31.12 30.13 -21.96
C GLY A 130 -30.29 29.75 -23.19
N ARG A 131 -30.50 30.45 -24.31
CA ARG A 131 -29.72 30.29 -25.55
C ARG A 131 -28.22 30.52 -25.33
N LYS A 132 -27.86 31.45 -24.43
CA LYS A 132 -26.46 31.81 -24.13
C LYS A 132 -25.78 30.86 -23.15
N TYR A 133 -26.48 30.40 -22.10
CA TYR A 133 -25.87 29.64 -20.99
C TYR A 133 -26.02 28.12 -21.09
N LEU A 134 -27.15 27.59 -21.58
CA LEU A 134 -27.39 26.13 -21.65
C LEU A 134 -26.35 25.36 -22.49
N PRO A 135 -26.00 25.77 -23.74
CA PRO A 135 -25.13 24.95 -24.58
C PRO A 135 -23.71 24.80 -24.00
N GLY A 136 -23.23 25.78 -23.24
CA GLY A 136 -21.93 25.70 -22.57
C GLY A 136 -21.89 24.62 -21.48
N MET A 137 -22.94 24.53 -20.66
CA MET A 137 -23.00 23.56 -19.56
C MET A 137 -23.13 22.11 -20.05
N TYR A 138 -24.01 21.85 -21.03
CA TYR A 138 -24.14 20.50 -21.60
C TYR A 138 -22.87 20.06 -22.31
N ARG A 139 -22.25 20.95 -23.10
CA ARG A 139 -20.98 20.63 -23.77
C ARG A 139 -19.86 20.33 -22.77
N ASN A 140 -19.76 21.08 -21.67
CA ASN A 140 -18.77 20.81 -20.63
C ASN A 140 -19.03 19.47 -19.93
N ARG A 141 -20.29 19.14 -19.62
CA ARG A 141 -20.66 17.84 -19.03
C ARG A 141 -20.38 16.67 -19.97
N THR A 142 -20.72 16.79 -21.25
CA THR A 142 -20.41 15.76 -22.25
C THR A 142 -18.91 15.58 -22.41
N ALA A 143 -18.15 16.68 -22.47
CA ALA A 143 -16.69 16.63 -22.55
C ALA A 143 -16.06 15.99 -21.30
N SER A 144 -16.57 16.28 -20.09
CA SER A 144 -16.07 15.64 -18.86
C SER A 144 -16.40 14.14 -18.81
N ILE A 145 -17.59 13.73 -19.27
CA ILE A 145 -17.97 12.32 -19.33
C ILE A 145 -17.09 11.58 -20.35
N GLN A 146 -16.89 12.16 -21.53
CA GLN A 146 -16.04 11.56 -22.56
C GLN A 146 -14.59 11.43 -22.07
N LYS A 147 -14.06 12.47 -21.42
CA LYS A 147 -12.74 12.43 -20.79
C LYS A 147 -12.66 11.35 -19.72
N ALA A 148 -13.64 11.24 -18.83
CA ALA A 148 -13.68 10.21 -17.79
C ALA A 148 -13.75 8.80 -18.38
N MET A 149 -14.51 8.59 -19.47
CA MET A 149 -14.58 7.31 -20.17
C MET A 149 -13.25 6.95 -20.85
N GLU A 150 -12.58 7.93 -21.48
CA GLU A 150 -11.26 7.72 -22.08
C GLU A 150 -10.19 7.41 -21.03
N GLU A 151 -10.22 8.11 -19.89
CA GLU A 151 -9.32 7.88 -18.77
C GLU A 151 -9.56 6.51 -18.13
N ALA A 152 -10.82 6.11 -17.94
CA ALA A 152 -11.17 4.78 -17.46
C ALA A 152 -10.73 3.67 -18.41
N ARG A 153 -10.86 3.88 -19.74
CA ARG A 153 -10.36 2.93 -20.75
C ARG A 153 -8.84 2.82 -20.70
N LYS A 154 -8.12 3.93 -20.67
CA LYS A 154 -6.66 3.94 -20.54
C LYS A 154 -6.19 3.27 -19.27
N ALA A 155 -6.81 3.57 -18.13
CA ALA A 155 -6.49 2.92 -16.87
C ALA A 155 -6.73 1.41 -16.91
N SER A 156 -7.80 0.96 -17.59
CA SER A 156 -8.11 -0.46 -17.77
C SER A 156 -7.10 -1.16 -18.70
N GLU A 157 -6.72 -0.51 -19.81
CA GLU A 157 -5.70 -1.00 -20.73
C GLU A 157 -4.33 -1.11 -20.05
N ASP A 158 -3.93 -0.10 -19.28
CA ASP A 158 -2.69 -0.12 -18.51
C ASP A 158 -2.70 -1.20 -17.43
N ALA A 159 -3.82 -1.38 -16.73
CA ALA A 159 -3.98 -2.45 -15.74
C ALA A 159 -3.88 -3.84 -16.39
N ASN A 160 -4.55 -4.07 -17.52
CA ASN A 160 -4.49 -5.32 -18.25
C ASN A 160 -3.09 -5.60 -18.81
N ARG A 161 -2.40 -4.57 -19.31
CA ARG A 161 -1.02 -4.68 -19.77
C ARG A 161 -0.10 -5.12 -18.62
N ARG A 162 -0.20 -4.45 -17.47
CA ARG A 162 0.59 -4.82 -16.27
C ARG A 162 0.27 -6.23 -15.79
N LEU A 163 -1.00 -6.62 -15.81
CA LEU A 163 -1.42 -7.98 -15.46
C LEU A 163 -0.76 -9.02 -16.39
N SER A 164 -0.86 -8.82 -17.71
CA SER A 164 -0.25 -9.73 -18.69
C SER A 164 1.28 -9.81 -18.54
N GLU A 165 1.93 -8.70 -18.19
CA GLU A 165 3.36 -8.68 -17.93
C GLU A 165 3.71 -9.48 -16.68
N ILE A 166 2.96 -9.29 -15.59
CA ILE A 166 3.14 -10.05 -14.34
C ILE A 166 2.90 -11.54 -14.57
N GLU A 167 1.83 -11.91 -15.27
CA GLU A 167 1.53 -13.31 -15.63
C GLU A 167 2.66 -13.93 -16.46
N SER A 168 3.18 -13.20 -17.45
CA SER A 168 4.32 -13.66 -18.25
C SER A 168 5.58 -13.85 -17.40
N ARG A 169 5.85 -12.94 -16.46
CA ARG A 169 6.98 -13.05 -15.53
C ARG A 169 6.80 -14.23 -14.59
N LEU A 170 5.60 -14.45 -14.08
CA LEU A 170 5.29 -15.57 -13.18
C LEU A 170 5.47 -16.91 -13.90
N SER A 171 4.97 -17.04 -15.13
CA SER A 171 5.16 -18.25 -15.94
C SER A 171 6.64 -18.56 -16.26
N ARG A 172 7.47 -17.50 -16.40
CA ARG A 172 8.92 -17.65 -16.59
C ARG A 172 9.61 -18.09 -15.32
N LEU A 173 9.23 -17.52 -14.17
CA LEU A 173 9.77 -17.88 -12.86
C LEU A 173 9.54 -19.36 -12.55
N ASP A 174 8.39 -19.94 -12.90
CA ASP A 174 8.14 -21.37 -12.70
C ASP A 174 9.17 -22.23 -13.48
N GLY A 175 9.48 -21.84 -14.72
CA GLY A 175 10.50 -22.51 -15.53
C GLY A 175 11.93 -22.30 -15.01
N GLU A 176 12.25 -21.10 -14.52
CA GLU A 176 13.54 -20.79 -13.91
C GLU A 176 13.75 -21.56 -12.60
N ILE A 177 12.71 -21.68 -11.77
CA ILE A 177 12.75 -22.49 -10.53
C ILE A 177 12.97 -23.95 -10.88
N ALA A 178 12.22 -24.50 -11.85
CA ALA A 178 12.40 -25.88 -12.28
C ALA A 178 13.83 -26.15 -12.82
N ALA A 179 14.37 -25.20 -13.60
CA ALA A 179 15.75 -25.29 -14.09
C ALA A 179 16.78 -25.19 -12.94
N MET A 180 16.55 -24.31 -11.97
CA MET A 180 17.42 -24.16 -10.79
C MET A 180 17.42 -25.43 -9.95
N THR A 181 16.26 -26.02 -9.67
CA THR A 181 16.16 -27.29 -8.94
C THR A 181 16.85 -28.42 -9.69
N ALA A 182 16.61 -28.55 -10.99
CA ALA A 182 17.25 -29.60 -11.81
C ALA A 182 18.78 -29.44 -11.87
N ASN A 183 19.30 -28.21 -11.88
CA ASN A 183 20.74 -27.98 -11.82
C ASN A 183 21.30 -28.26 -10.42
N ALA A 184 20.61 -27.81 -9.36
CA ALA A 184 21.02 -28.10 -7.99
C ALA A 184 21.08 -29.60 -7.70
N GLU A 185 20.12 -30.39 -8.18
CA GLU A 185 20.14 -31.85 -8.05
C GLU A 185 21.34 -32.48 -8.78
N LYS A 186 21.68 -32.00 -9.98
CA LYS A 186 22.88 -32.46 -10.71
C LYS A 186 24.16 -32.09 -9.99
N ASP A 187 24.25 -30.86 -9.50
CA ASP A 187 25.43 -30.36 -8.78
C ASP A 187 25.65 -31.13 -7.48
N VAL A 188 24.57 -31.42 -6.73
CA VAL A 188 24.62 -32.25 -5.52
C VAL A 188 25.09 -33.66 -5.85
N ALA A 189 24.55 -34.29 -6.90
CA ALA A 189 24.97 -35.64 -7.27
C ALA A 189 26.45 -35.70 -7.71
N ALA A 190 26.91 -34.70 -8.46
CA ALA A 190 28.30 -34.59 -8.89
C ALA A 190 29.24 -34.34 -7.70
N GLU A 191 28.85 -33.46 -6.78
CA GLU A 191 29.64 -33.14 -5.59
C GLU A 191 29.67 -34.31 -4.59
N GLU A 192 28.56 -35.02 -4.43
CA GLU A 192 28.52 -36.24 -3.61
C GLU A 192 29.49 -37.30 -4.15
N ALA A 193 29.52 -37.51 -5.47
CA ALA A 193 30.47 -38.43 -6.10
C ALA A 193 31.92 -37.96 -5.89
N ARG A 194 32.19 -36.66 -6.02
CA ARG A 194 33.53 -36.09 -5.81
C ARG A 194 33.99 -36.23 -4.36
N ILE A 195 33.11 -35.94 -3.40
CA ILE A 195 33.40 -36.07 -1.97
C ILE A 195 33.65 -37.53 -1.61
N LYS A 196 32.84 -38.47 -2.11
CA LYS A 196 33.08 -39.91 -1.87
C LYS A 196 34.42 -40.36 -2.42
N ALA A 197 34.74 -40.02 -3.66
CA ALA A 197 36.03 -40.37 -4.27
C ALA A 197 37.22 -39.76 -3.52
N ALA A 198 37.11 -38.50 -3.08
CA ALA A 198 38.14 -37.86 -2.27
C ALA A 198 38.29 -38.54 -0.89
N ALA A 199 37.17 -38.86 -0.23
CA ALA A 199 37.18 -39.54 1.06
C ALA A 199 37.79 -40.95 0.97
N GLU A 200 37.49 -41.70 -0.09
CA GLU A 200 38.11 -43.00 -0.35
C GLU A 200 39.62 -42.88 -0.58
N ALA A 201 40.05 -41.92 -1.40
CA ALA A 201 41.47 -41.67 -1.65
C ALA A 201 42.22 -41.26 -0.36
N ASP A 202 41.62 -40.41 0.46
CA ASP A 202 42.18 -39.99 1.75
C ASP A 202 42.23 -41.16 2.73
N ALA A 203 41.19 -42.00 2.79
CA ALA A 203 41.19 -43.20 3.62
C ALA A 203 42.32 -44.16 3.22
N HIS A 204 42.52 -44.40 1.92
CA HIS A 204 43.63 -45.20 1.42
C HIS A 204 44.99 -44.62 1.81
N LYS A 205 45.16 -43.30 1.68
CA LYS A 205 46.41 -42.62 2.05
C LYS A 205 46.69 -42.69 3.56
N ILE A 206 45.66 -42.58 4.40
CA ILE A 206 45.79 -42.73 5.84
C ILE A 206 46.25 -44.15 6.20
N VAL A 207 45.64 -45.16 5.58
CA VAL A 207 46.03 -46.57 5.81
C VAL A 207 47.47 -46.79 5.38
N GLU A 208 47.88 -46.33 4.20
CA GLU A 208 49.25 -46.47 3.72
C GLU A 208 50.26 -45.78 4.66
N SER A 209 49.97 -44.55 5.09
CA SER A 209 50.82 -43.83 6.05
C SER A 209 50.92 -44.57 7.38
N ALA A 210 49.80 -45.09 7.89
CA ALA A 210 49.78 -45.85 9.13
C ALA A 210 50.58 -47.16 9.02
N GLU A 211 50.47 -47.88 7.89
CA GLU A 211 51.27 -49.08 7.63
C GLU A 211 52.76 -48.77 7.59
N GLN A 212 53.15 -47.68 6.93
CA GLN A 212 54.55 -47.23 6.89
C GLN A 212 55.07 -46.84 8.28
N GLU A 213 54.27 -46.12 9.08
CA GLU A 213 54.61 -45.76 10.47
C GLU A 213 54.74 -46.99 11.36
N ILE A 214 53.81 -47.95 11.26
CA ILE A 214 53.87 -49.21 12.01
C ILE A 214 55.13 -49.99 11.62
N ALA A 215 55.44 -50.08 10.33
CA ALA A 215 56.64 -50.79 9.86
C ALA A 215 57.93 -50.12 10.38
N ALA A 216 57.99 -48.79 10.35
CA ALA A 216 59.12 -48.03 10.89
C ALA A 216 59.27 -48.23 12.40
N ALA A 217 58.16 -48.13 13.16
CA ALA A 217 58.14 -48.35 14.60
C ALA A 217 58.53 -49.79 14.97
N ALA A 218 58.03 -50.79 14.24
CA ALA A 218 58.38 -52.19 14.44
C ALA A 218 59.87 -52.44 14.18
N LYS A 219 60.45 -51.82 13.14
CA LYS A 219 61.90 -51.90 12.86
C LYS A 219 62.72 -51.26 13.96
N ALA A 220 62.29 -50.10 14.47
CA ALA A 220 62.94 -49.43 15.59
C ALA A 220 62.89 -50.29 16.86
N ALA A 221 61.72 -50.81 17.23
CA ALA A 221 61.56 -51.68 18.40
C ALA A 221 62.42 -52.95 18.32
N ARG A 222 62.51 -53.59 17.13
CA ARG A 222 63.39 -54.76 16.93
C ARG A 222 64.85 -54.42 17.15
N ARG A 223 65.31 -53.27 16.65
CA ARG A 223 66.68 -52.80 16.86
C ARG A 223 66.94 -52.54 18.35
N ASP A 224 66.01 -51.91 19.04
CA ASP A 224 66.16 -51.58 20.46
C ASP A 224 66.20 -52.85 21.33
N LEU A 225 65.36 -53.85 21.03
CA LEU A 225 65.43 -55.17 21.66
C LEU A 225 66.76 -55.89 21.40
N THR A 226 67.29 -55.79 20.18
CA THR A 226 68.58 -56.39 19.81
C THR A 226 69.73 -55.75 20.59
N ASN A 227 69.73 -54.42 20.70
CA ASN A 227 70.71 -53.67 21.48
C ASN A 227 70.63 -54.02 22.97
N TYR A 228 69.42 -54.11 23.52
CA TYR A 228 69.21 -54.50 24.91
C TYR A 228 69.70 -55.92 25.20
N ALA A 229 69.41 -56.87 24.31
CA ALA A 229 69.90 -58.24 24.43
C ALA A 229 71.44 -58.32 24.35
N ALA A 230 72.06 -57.54 23.47
CA ALA A 230 73.53 -57.46 23.38
C ALA A 230 74.15 -56.89 24.66
N ASP A 231 73.59 -55.80 25.22
CA ASP A 231 74.06 -55.22 26.48
C ASP A 231 73.90 -56.19 27.66
N LEU A 232 72.79 -56.91 27.72
CA LEU A 232 72.56 -57.95 28.73
C LEU A 232 73.56 -59.09 28.59
N ALA A 233 73.84 -59.55 27.37
CA ALA A 233 74.83 -60.60 27.10
C ALA A 233 76.23 -60.17 27.54
N ILE A 234 76.65 -58.94 27.23
CA ILE A 234 77.93 -58.37 27.68
C ILE A 234 77.97 -58.28 29.20
N SER A 235 76.89 -57.82 29.82
CA SER A 235 76.78 -57.71 31.28
C SER A 235 76.87 -59.06 31.98
N LEU A 236 76.28 -60.12 31.42
CA LEU A 236 76.41 -61.48 31.93
C LEU A 236 77.81 -62.05 31.70
N ALA A 237 78.38 -61.86 30.50
CA ALA A 237 79.75 -62.28 30.19
C ALA A 237 80.76 -61.64 31.15
N LYS A 238 80.64 -60.33 31.39
CA LYS A 238 81.49 -59.60 32.36
C LYS A 238 81.41 -60.17 33.78
N LYS A 239 80.24 -60.67 34.19
CA LYS A 239 80.07 -61.34 35.50
C LYS A 239 80.68 -62.74 35.52
N GLN A 240 80.69 -63.44 34.39
CA GLN A 240 81.17 -64.83 34.28
C GLN A 240 82.68 -64.93 34.02
N ILE A 241 83.29 -63.92 33.40
CA ILE A 241 84.73 -63.87 33.10
C ILE A 241 85.51 -63.74 34.43
N HIS A 242 86.21 -64.80 34.80
CA HIS A 242 87.25 -64.80 35.83
C HIS A 242 88.60 -64.95 35.16
N VAL A 243 89.46 -63.92 35.30
CA VAL A 243 90.80 -63.94 34.72
C VAL A 243 91.77 -64.55 35.75
N ASP A 244 92.30 -65.73 35.43
CA ASP A 244 93.41 -66.34 36.14
C ASP A 244 94.76 -66.03 35.46
N ALA A 245 95.86 -66.25 36.19
CA ALA A 245 97.20 -65.94 35.71
C ALA A 245 97.63 -66.74 34.46
N GLY A 246 97.06 -67.93 34.25
CA GLY A 246 97.32 -68.75 33.06
C GLY A 246 96.64 -68.17 31.81
N THR A 247 95.38 -67.77 31.95
CA THR A 247 94.56 -67.15 30.89
C THR A 247 95.17 -65.82 30.43
N ASP A 248 95.62 -64.98 31.36
CA ASP A 248 96.26 -63.69 31.05
C ASP A 248 97.52 -63.86 30.19
N SER A 249 98.41 -64.79 30.55
CA SER A 249 99.62 -65.06 29.78
C SER A 249 99.33 -65.59 28.36
N SER A 250 98.26 -66.36 28.18
CA SER A 250 97.82 -66.84 26.87
C SER A 250 97.26 -65.72 25.98
N LEU A 251 96.54 -64.76 26.58
CA LEU A 251 96.03 -63.58 25.88
C LEU A 251 97.17 -62.69 25.39
N VAL A 252 98.15 -62.40 26.25
CA VAL A 252 99.34 -61.61 25.89
C VAL A 252 100.10 -62.26 24.74
N ARG A 253 100.29 -63.58 24.77
CA ARG A 253 100.98 -64.30 23.69
C ARG A 253 100.21 -64.27 22.38
N SER A 254 98.89 -64.49 22.42
CA SER A 254 98.04 -64.43 21.22
C SER A 254 97.94 -63.02 20.62
N PHE A 255 98.02 -61.98 21.45
CA PHE A 255 98.04 -60.59 20.99
C PHE A 255 99.39 -60.25 20.34
N ALA A 256 100.50 -60.71 20.93
CA ALA A 256 101.83 -60.57 20.34
C ALA A 256 101.93 -61.27 18.98
N ASP A 257 101.42 -62.51 18.86
CA ASP A 257 101.38 -63.24 17.58
C ASP A 257 100.51 -62.51 16.53
N ARG A 258 99.40 -61.87 16.93
CA ARG A 258 98.55 -61.07 16.02
C ARG A 258 99.24 -59.80 15.51
N LEU A 259 100.01 -59.12 16.36
CA LEU A 259 100.79 -57.95 15.96
C LEU A 259 101.91 -58.33 14.98
N ASP A 260 102.60 -59.44 15.25
CA ASP A 260 103.62 -59.98 14.35
C ASP A 260 103.01 -60.38 12.98
N SER A 261 101.79 -60.92 12.98
CA SER A 261 101.04 -61.28 11.78
C SER A 261 100.55 -60.07 10.96
N GLU A 262 100.10 -58.98 11.59
CA GLU A 262 99.66 -57.75 10.91
C GLU A 262 100.83 -56.90 10.38
N ASP A 263 101.99 -56.94 11.06
CA ASP A 263 103.22 -56.27 10.62
C ASP A 263 103.93 -57.04 9.49
N GLY A 264 103.88 -58.38 9.54
CA GLY A 264 104.40 -59.26 8.47
C GLY A 264 103.58 -59.29 7.17
N GLY A 265 102.37 -58.72 7.14
CA GLY A 265 101.48 -58.68 5.98
C GLY A 265 101.62 -57.47 5.06
N LYS A 266 102.55 -56.55 5.35
CA LYS A 266 102.87 -55.38 4.52
C LYS A 266 104.30 -55.46 3.98
N ASN A 267 104.56 -56.38 3.07
CA ASN A 267 105.68 -56.34 2.13
C ASN A 267 105.25 -56.95 0.79
#